data_AF-A0A2A3X0J8-F1
#
_entry.id   AF-A0A2A3X0J8-F1
#
_cell.length_a   1.000
_cell.length_b   1.000
_cell.length_c   1.000
_cell.angle_alpha   90.00
_cell.angle_beta   90.00
_cell.angle_gamma   90.00
#
_symmetry.space_group_name_H-M   'P 1'
#
loop_
_entity.id
_entity.type
_entity.pdbx_description
1 polymer ?
#
loop_
_entity_poly.entity_id
_entity_poly.type
_entity_poly.pdbx_seq_one_letter_code
_entity_poly.pdbx_strand_id
1 'polypeptide(L)'
;MTPPAGPGQVRSLQTHYDKIGDGFVGFIDETYHLEKDGRGRFYTIAAVVVAAADLEPLRQDLDNIVPGGWWHTSNQLQNDQGYEDTLKLLATLEPSSDVCVIVDHVDVSDNVDADEGLTVRAEVLGNLLIALHQAESPMHGPVQLAVAEENRRARVNNFDRSIRQSLIKKGSLPETVGLMHASPGSEHLLWLPDVVCSAYRQDKLGRDSELFDEIRDLTDVRKLS
;
A
#
# COMPACT_ATOMS: atom_id res chain seq x y z
N MET A 1 -1.07 -17.51 11.16
CA MET A 1 -1.53 -16.65 12.27
C MET A 1 -0.53 -15.52 12.45
N THR A 2 -0.87 -14.32 11.98
CA THR A 2 -0.24 -13.10 12.48
C THR A 2 -0.72 -12.92 13.92
N PRO A 3 0.14 -12.62 14.90
CA PRO A 3 -0.31 -12.38 16.27
C PRO A 3 -1.37 -11.27 16.28
N PRO A 4 -2.37 -11.31 17.18
CA PRO A 4 -3.25 -10.17 17.37
C PRO A 4 -2.41 -8.94 17.69
N ALA A 5 -2.86 -7.80 17.16
CA ALA A 5 -2.34 -6.47 17.44
C ALA A 5 -2.02 -6.30 18.94
N GLY A 6 -0.81 -5.82 19.25
CA GLY A 6 -0.54 -5.34 20.60
C GLY A 6 -1.42 -4.11 20.88
N PRO A 7 -2.09 -3.97 22.05
CA PRO A 7 -2.90 -2.79 22.38
C PRO A 7 -2.17 -1.45 22.23
N GLY A 8 -0.84 -1.46 22.29
CA GLY A 8 -0.01 -0.29 22.05
C GLY A 8 0.03 0.20 20.59
N GLN A 9 -0.08 -0.69 19.59
CA GLN A 9 -0.02 -0.32 18.17
C GLN A 9 -1.29 0.43 17.75
N VAL A 10 -2.47 -0.08 18.14
CA VAL A 10 -3.78 0.57 17.90
C VAL A 10 -3.81 1.98 18.52
N ARG A 11 -3.39 2.10 19.78
CA ARG A 11 -3.34 3.42 20.46
C ARG A 11 -2.37 4.39 19.77
N SER A 12 -1.23 3.89 19.30
CA SER A 12 -0.25 4.69 18.56
C SER A 12 -0.83 5.19 17.24
N LEU A 13 -1.54 4.34 16.49
CA LEU A 13 -2.22 4.72 15.25
C LEU A 13 -3.27 5.79 15.50
N GLN A 14 -4.14 5.59 16.49
CA GLN A 14 -5.18 6.58 16.83
C GLN A 14 -4.57 7.95 17.13
N THR A 15 -3.46 8.01 17.86
CA THR A 15 -2.78 9.28 18.16
C THR A 15 -2.27 10.01 16.90
N HIS A 16 -1.95 9.28 15.82
CA HIS A 16 -1.56 9.89 14.56
C HIS A 16 -2.78 10.30 13.74
N TYR A 17 -3.86 9.50 13.74
CA TYR A 17 -5.14 9.88 13.13
C TYR A 17 -5.74 11.14 13.76
N ASP A 18 -5.64 11.30 15.08
CA ASP A 18 -6.12 12.51 15.74
C ASP A 18 -5.33 13.77 15.33
N LYS A 19 -4.06 13.60 14.92
CA LYS A 19 -3.16 14.73 14.56
C LYS A 19 -3.34 15.20 13.13
N ILE A 20 -3.76 14.34 12.21
CA ILE A 20 -3.93 14.71 10.80
C ILE A 20 -5.18 15.56 10.56
N GLY A 21 -6.15 15.56 11.49
CA GLY A 21 -7.42 16.28 11.33
C GLY A 21 -8.17 15.82 10.08
N ASP A 22 -8.61 16.76 9.24
CA ASP A 22 -9.29 16.49 7.97
C ASP A 22 -8.31 16.16 6.81
N GLY A 23 -7.11 15.66 7.12
CA GLY A 23 -6.07 15.32 6.16
C GLY A 23 -6.31 13.99 5.43
N PHE A 24 -5.30 13.57 4.66
CA PHE A 24 -5.31 12.30 3.94
C PHE A 24 -4.27 11.32 4.50
N VAL A 25 -4.61 10.03 4.48
CA VAL A 25 -3.75 8.92 4.88
C VAL A 25 -3.50 8.02 3.68
N GLY A 26 -2.24 7.64 3.45
CA GLY A 26 -1.87 6.63 2.46
C GLY A 26 -1.59 5.29 3.13
N PHE A 27 -2.32 4.24 2.75
CA PHE A 27 -2.08 2.86 3.19
C PHE A 27 -1.24 2.13 2.17
N ILE A 28 -0.13 1.55 2.58
CA ILE A 28 0.93 1.07 1.69
C ILE A 28 1.13 -0.44 1.83
N ASP A 29 1.20 -1.11 0.69
CA ASP A 29 1.68 -2.48 0.57
C ASP A 29 2.53 -2.66 -0.70
N GLU A 30 3.21 -3.81 -0.80
CA GLU A 30 4.16 -4.12 -1.85
C GLU A 30 3.89 -5.46 -2.54
N THR A 31 4.28 -5.54 -3.81
CA THR A 31 4.29 -6.81 -4.54
C THR A 31 5.47 -6.86 -5.50
N TYR A 32 5.96 -8.06 -5.79
CA TYR A 32 7.10 -8.23 -6.68
C TYR A 32 7.05 -9.57 -7.40
N HIS A 33 7.59 -9.61 -8.61
CA HIS A 33 7.82 -10.84 -9.35
C HIS A 33 9.30 -10.92 -9.73
N LEU A 34 10.02 -11.87 -9.12
CA LEU A 34 11.46 -12.05 -9.31
C LEU A 34 11.79 -13.42 -9.93
N GLU A 35 10.77 -14.17 -10.36
CA GLU A 35 10.95 -15.51 -10.92
C GLU A 35 11.63 -15.48 -12.29
N LYS A 36 12.31 -16.57 -12.66
CA LYS A 36 12.93 -16.75 -13.98
C LYS A 36 11.99 -17.50 -14.93
N ASP A 37 10.81 -16.95 -15.16
CA ASP A 37 9.75 -17.59 -15.96
C ASP A 37 9.41 -16.84 -17.26
N GLY A 38 10.21 -15.84 -17.62
CA GLY A 38 10.06 -15.06 -18.86
C GLY A 38 8.98 -13.98 -18.81
N ARG A 39 8.26 -13.80 -17.70
CA ARG A 39 7.16 -12.82 -17.57
C ARG A 39 7.60 -11.39 -17.18
N GLY A 40 8.89 -11.09 -17.30
CA GLY A 40 9.49 -9.83 -16.85
C GLY A 40 9.54 -9.73 -15.32
N ARG A 41 10.59 -9.11 -14.78
CA ARG A 41 10.76 -8.94 -13.33
C ARG A 41 10.38 -7.54 -12.91
N PHE A 42 9.76 -7.42 -11.76
CA PHE A 42 9.35 -6.13 -11.25
C PHE A 42 9.24 -6.09 -9.73
N TYR A 43 9.27 -4.87 -9.22
CA TYR A 43 9.01 -4.53 -7.83
C TYR A 43 8.08 -3.32 -7.80
N THR A 44 6.97 -3.45 -7.08
CA THR A 44 5.89 -2.47 -7.06
C THR A 44 5.50 -2.17 -5.62
N ILE A 45 5.29 -0.90 -5.30
CA ILE A 45 4.62 -0.48 -4.08
C ILE A 45 3.38 0.31 -4.49
N ALA A 46 2.25 0.00 -3.87
CA ALA A 46 1.01 0.74 -4.05
C ALA A 46 0.63 1.46 -2.75
N ALA A 47 -0.06 2.58 -2.90
CA ALA A 47 -0.77 3.23 -1.82
C ALA A 47 -2.23 3.41 -2.18
N VAL A 48 -3.12 3.19 -1.21
CA VAL A 48 -4.51 3.63 -1.26
C VAL A 48 -4.65 4.86 -0.38
N VAL A 49 -5.05 5.98 -0.97
CA VAL A 49 -5.20 7.27 -0.28
C VAL A 49 -6.65 7.45 0.12
N VAL A 50 -6.88 7.67 1.42
CA VAL A 50 -8.21 7.81 2.02
C VAL A 50 -8.25 9.10 2.84
N ALA A 51 -9.35 9.85 2.75
CA ALA A 51 -9.56 11.01 3.59
C ALA A 51 -9.83 10.59 5.05
N ALA A 52 -9.36 11.39 6.01
CA ALA A 52 -9.49 11.07 7.43
C ALA A 52 -10.96 10.89 7.88
N ALA A 53 -11.89 11.62 7.25
CA ALA A 53 -13.32 11.53 7.52
C ALA A 53 -13.93 10.16 7.14
N ASP A 54 -13.31 9.47 6.18
CA ASP A 54 -13.84 8.24 5.58
C ASP A 54 -13.17 6.97 6.14
N LEU A 55 -12.14 7.11 6.99
CA LEU A 55 -11.42 5.98 7.57
C LEU A 55 -12.35 5.02 8.33
N GLU A 56 -13.24 5.54 9.18
CA GLU A 56 -14.10 4.70 10.01
C GLU A 56 -15.26 4.06 9.24
N PRO A 57 -16.02 4.80 8.40
CA PRO A 57 -16.98 4.18 7.49
C PRO A 57 -16.35 3.07 6.64
N LEU A 58 -15.19 3.34 6.04
CA LEU A 58 -14.52 2.36 5.18
C LEU A 58 -14.08 1.13 5.96
N ARG A 59 -13.49 1.27 7.17
CA ARG A 59 -13.19 0.12 8.05
C ARG A 59 -14.42 -0.74 8.31
N GLN A 60 -15.56 -0.13 8.58
CA GLN A 60 -16.79 -0.86 8.85
C GLN A 60 -17.26 -1.65 7.62
N ASP A 61 -17.11 -1.10 6.42
CA ASP A 61 -17.42 -1.81 5.17
C ASP A 61 -16.47 -2.98 4.93
N LEU A 62 -15.16 -2.80 5.18
CA LEU A 62 -14.18 -3.89 5.09
C LEU A 62 -14.50 -5.02 6.09
N ASP A 63 -14.86 -4.67 7.33
CA ASP A 63 -15.23 -5.65 8.36
C ASP A 63 -16.49 -6.44 8.02
N ASN A 64 -17.44 -5.80 7.32
CA ASN A 64 -18.65 -6.47 6.83
C ASN A 64 -18.33 -7.49 5.73
N ILE A 65 -17.35 -7.19 4.87
CA ILE A 65 -16.90 -8.09 3.81
C ILE A 65 -16.03 -9.22 4.39
N VAL A 66 -15.19 -8.92 5.38
CA VAL A 66 -14.23 -9.85 5.98
C VAL A 66 -14.52 -10.04 7.48
N PRO A 67 -15.64 -10.69 7.86
CA PRO A 67 -16.06 -10.81 9.26
C PRO A 67 -15.07 -11.60 10.13
N GLY A 68 -14.17 -12.36 9.52
CA GLY A 68 -13.09 -13.08 10.22
C GLY A 68 -11.93 -12.20 10.68
N GLY A 69 -11.87 -10.92 10.27
CA GLY A 69 -10.81 -9.97 10.65
C GLY A 69 -9.42 -10.37 10.15
N TRP A 70 -9.34 -11.22 9.12
CA TRP A 70 -8.08 -11.66 8.54
C TRP A 70 -8.18 -11.74 7.02
N TRP A 71 -7.34 -10.96 6.35
CA TRP A 71 -7.24 -10.90 4.91
C TRP A 71 -5.81 -11.17 4.44
N HIS A 72 -5.69 -11.84 3.29
CA HIS A 72 -4.46 -11.97 2.53
C HIS A 72 -4.82 -12.38 1.11
N THR A 73 -4.76 -11.44 0.16
CA THR A 73 -5.41 -11.58 -1.15
C THR A 73 -4.95 -12.81 -1.92
N SER A 74 -3.66 -13.14 -1.88
CA SER A 74 -3.13 -14.34 -2.56
C SER A 74 -3.73 -15.68 -2.07
N ASN A 75 -4.26 -15.73 -0.84
CA ASN A 75 -4.96 -16.92 -0.33
C ASN A 75 -6.43 -16.90 -0.74
N GLN A 76 -7.04 -15.72 -0.77
CA GLN A 76 -8.45 -15.56 -1.14
C GLN A 76 -8.69 -15.90 -2.61
N LEU A 77 -7.76 -15.51 -3.50
CA LEU A 77 -7.82 -15.83 -4.92
C LEU A 77 -7.68 -17.34 -5.25
N GLN A 78 -7.50 -18.22 -4.25
CA GLN A 78 -7.45 -19.68 -4.48
C GLN A 78 -8.83 -20.33 -4.56
N ASN A 79 -9.91 -19.59 -4.32
CA ASN A 79 -11.28 -20.09 -4.39
C ASN A 79 -12.27 -19.00 -4.85
N ASP A 80 -13.42 -19.42 -5.37
CA ASP A 80 -14.41 -18.54 -5.98
C ASP A 80 -14.97 -17.50 -4.99
N GLN A 81 -15.25 -17.89 -3.74
CA GLN A 81 -15.78 -16.95 -2.74
C GLN A 81 -14.77 -15.86 -2.39
N GLY A 82 -13.49 -16.23 -2.23
CA GLY A 82 -12.43 -15.27 -1.96
C GLY A 82 -12.16 -14.35 -3.15
N TYR A 83 -12.36 -14.82 -4.38
CA TYR A 83 -12.33 -13.97 -5.58
C TYR A 83 -13.47 -12.94 -5.56
N GLU A 84 -14.70 -13.36 -5.30
CA GLU A 84 -15.85 -12.45 -5.18
C GLU A 84 -15.65 -11.43 -4.04
N ASP A 85 -15.12 -11.85 -2.90
CA ASP A 85 -14.85 -10.94 -1.79
C ASP A 85 -13.71 -9.96 -2.12
N THR A 86 -12.75 -10.37 -2.96
CA THR A 86 -11.70 -9.46 -3.48
C THR A 86 -12.31 -8.38 -4.36
N LEU A 87 -13.25 -8.74 -5.26
CA LEU A 87 -14.02 -7.77 -6.05
C LEU A 87 -14.83 -6.82 -5.16
N LYS A 88 -15.49 -7.33 -4.11
CA LYS A 88 -16.23 -6.49 -3.17
C LYS A 88 -15.33 -5.48 -2.46
N LEU A 89 -14.12 -5.88 -2.05
CA LEU A 89 -13.16 -4.97 -1.45
C LEU A 89 -12.71 -3.89 -2.44
N LEU A 90 -12.38 -4.26 -3.69
CA LEU A 90 -12.06 -3.28 -4.74
C LEU A 90 -13.21 -2.29 -4.96
N ALA A 91 -14.45 -2.78 -4.98
CA ALA A 91 -15.65 -1.97 -5.16
C ALA A 91 -15.97 -1.04 -3.97
N THR A 92 -15.27 -1.16 -2.84
CA THR A 92 -15.37 -0.17 -1.75
C THR A 92 -14.62 1.13 -2.07
N LEU A 93 -13.69 1.10 -3.02
CA LEU A 93 -12.95 2.28 -3.45
C LEU A 93 -13.83 3.14 -4.36
N GLU A 94 -14.11 4.36 -3.93
CA GLU A 94 -14.95 5.28 -4.67
C GLU A 94 -14.10 6.21 -5.55
N PRO A 95 -14.31 6.24 -6.88
CA PRO A 95 -13.54 7.11 -7.77
C PRO A 95 -13.64 8.61 -7.44
N SER A 96 -14.65 9.04 -6.68
CA SER A 96 -14.82 10.45 -6.28
C SER A 96 -13.99 10.87 -5.07
N SER A 97 -13.44 9.92 -4.29
CA SER A 97 -12.78 10.18 -3.01
C SER A 97 -11.49 9.42 -2.77
N ASP A 98 -11.30 8.28 -3.45
CA ASP A 98 -10.15 7.40 -3.25
C ASP A 98 -9.21 7.38 -4.45
N VAL A 99 -7.91 7.26 -4.15
CA VAL A 99 -6.86 7.22 -5.19
C VAL A 99 -5.89 6.09 -4.90
N CYS A 100 -5.65 5.27 -5.92
CA CYS A 100 -4.56 4.31 -5.92
C CYS A 100 -3.32 4.93 -6.57
N VAL A 101 -2.22 5.06 -5.83
CA VAL A 101 -0.94 5.51 -6.37
C VAL A 101 0.01 4.33 -6.41
N ILE A 102 0.43 3.93 -7.60
CA ILE A 102 1.32 2.79 -7.83
C ILE A 102 2.67 3.31 -8.33
N VAL A 103 3.75 2.94 -7.64
CA VAL A 103 5.11 3.11 -8.16
C VAL A 103 5.66 1.75 -8.53
N ASP A 104 5.98 1.60 -9.81
CA ASP A 104 6.33 0.35 -10.45
C ASP A 104 7.75 0.41 -11.03
N HIS A 105 8.67 -0.34 -10.46
CA HIS A 105 10.01 -0.52 -11.01
C HIS A 105 10.05 -1.75 -11.92
N VAL A 106 10.21 -1.50 -13.22
CA VAL A 106 10.34 -2.55 -14.24
C VAL A 106 11.79 -3.00 -14.39
N ASP A 107 12.01 -4.16 -15.01
CA ASP A 107 13.34 -4.67 -15.39
C ASP A 107 14.35 -4.83 -14.22
N VAL A 108 13.83 -5.22 -13.07
CA VAL A 108 14.65 -5.54 -11.88
C VAL A 108 15.67 -6.64 -12.21
N SER A 109 16.95 -6.39 -11.92
CA SER A 109 18.09 -7.14 -12.45
C SER A 109 18.09 -8.65 -12.13
N ASP A 110 18.90 -9.41 -12.86
CA ASP A 110 19.00 -10.87 -12.69
C ASP A 110 19.61 -11.30 -11.35
N ASN A 111 20.40 -10.42 -10.73
CA ASN A 111 21.28 -10.68 -9.59
C ASN A 111 21.01 -9.77 -8.40
N VAL A 112 19.74 -9.37 -8.19
CA VAL A 112 19.35 -8.59 -7.02
C VAL A 112 19.71 -9.36 -5.75
N ASP A 113 20.85 -9.01 -5.17
CA ASP A 113 21.23 -9.45 -3.86
C ASP A 113 20.39 -8.71 -2.80
N ALA A 114 20.61 -9.05 -1.53
CA ALA A 114 19.82 -8.44 -0.46
C ALA A 114 19.98 -6.91 -0.39
N ASP A 115 21.09 -6.35 -0.88
CA ASP A 115 21.40 -4.93 -0.82
C ASP A 115 20.83 -4.19 -2.05
N GLU A 116 20.87 -4.82 -3.23
CA GLU A 116 20.20 -4.31 -4.43
C GLU A 116 18.67 -4.28 -4.24
N GLY A 117 18.09 -5.27 -3.53
CA GLY A 117 16.66 -5.28 -3.22
C GLY A 117 16.24 -4.14 -2.29
N LEU A 118 17.10 -3.76 -1.35
CA LEU A 118 16.89 -2.57 -0.51
C LEU A 118 17.07 -1.27 -1.31
N THR A 119 17.93 -1.27 -2.33
CA THR A 119 18.12 -0.12 -3.21
C THR A 119 16.86 0.13 -4.04
N VAL A 120 16.32 -0.89 -4.70
CA VAL A 120 15.04 -0.81 -5.44
C VAL A 120 13.91 -0.38 -4.51
N ARG A 121 13.83 -0.96 -3.30
CA ARG A 121 12.83 -0.53 -2.30
C ARG A 121 12.99 0.94 -1.92
N ALA A 122 14.21 1.43 -1.70
CA ALA A 122 14.45 2.82 -1.34
C ALA A 122 14.02 3.80 -2.43
N GLU A 123 14.25 3.43 -3.68
CA GLU A 123 13.83 4.21 -4.82
C GLU A 123 12.31 4.24 -4.96
N VAL A 124 11.67 3.06 -4.95
CA VAL A 124 10.21 2.94 -5.13
C VAL A 124 9.45 3.57 -3.98
N LEU A 125 9.79 3.24 -2.73
CA LEU A 125 9.15 3.84 -1.54
C LEU A 125 9.43 5.34 -1.48
N GLY A 126 10.64 5.77 -1.82
CA GLY A 126 11.00 7.19 -1.81
C GLY A 126 10.16 8.00 -2.78
N ASN A 127 10.01 7.52 -4.02
CA ASN A 127 9.15 8.14 -5.03
C ASN A 127 7.68 8.14 -4.62
N LEU A 128 7.18 7.04 -4.03
CA LEU A 128 5.81 6.97 -3.57
C LEU A 128 5.52 8.01 -2.48
N LEU A 129 6.38 8.13 -1.47
CA LEU A 129 6.19 9.11 -0.40
C LEU A 129 6.20 10.55 -0.92
N ILE A 130 7.03 10.85 -1.93
CA ILE A 130 7.03 12.17 -2.58
C ILE A 130 5.72 12.39 -3.32
N ALA A 131 5.30 11.44 -4.15
CA ALA A 131 4.06 11.51 -4.94
C ALA A 131 2.83 11.75 -4.06
N LEU A 132 2.71 10.97 -2.98
CA LEU A 132 1.63 11.07 -2.00
C LEU A 132 1.59 12.44 -1.32
N HIS A 133 2.77 12.96 -0.93
CA HIS A 133 2.84 14.25 -0.27
C HIS A 133 2.55 15.41 -1.24
N GLN A 134 3.07 15.36 -2.45
CA GLN A 134 2.91 16.44 -3.44
C GLN A 134 1.50 16.52 -4.02
N ALA A 135 0.64 15.53 -3.76
CA ALA A 135 -0.73 15.48 -4.28
C ALA A 135 -0.75 15.68 -5.80
N GLU A 136 0.12 14.95 -6.49
CA GLU A 136 0.27 15.06 -7.93
C GLU A 136 -0.97 14.54 -8.69
N SER A 137 -1.79 13.71 -8.04
CA SER A 137 -3.14 13.38 -8.53
C SER A 137 -4.14 14.44 -8.06
N PRO A 138 -5.02 14.95 -8.94
CA PRO A 138 -6.03 15.95 -8.56
C PRO A 138 -7.13 15.39 -7.64
N MET A 139 -7.14 14.08 -7.42
CA MET A 139 -8.20 13.37 -6.70
C MET A 139 -7.95 13.27 -5.19
N HIS A 140 -6.76 13.63 -4.70
CA HIS A 140 -6.46 13.68 -3.28
C HIS A 140 -5.68 14.94 -2.89
N GLY A 141 -5.77 15.34 -1.62
CA GLY A 141 -4.88 16.37 -1.06
C GLY A 141 -3.55 15.79 -0.57
N PRO A 142 -2.61 16.62 -0.10
CA PRO A 142 -1.32 16.17 0.43
C PRO A 142 -1.49 15.14 1.55
N VAL A 143 -0.87 13.96 1.36
CA VAL A 143 -0.85 12.92 2.40
C VAL A 143 0.09 13.33 3.53
N GLN A 144 -0.42 13.26 4.76
CA GLN A 144 0.32 13.64 5.97
C GLN A 144 0.79 12.44 6.78
N LEU A 145 0.18 11.27 6.55
CA LEU A 145 0.54 10.03 7.21
C LEU A 145 0.51 8.89 6.20
N ALA A 146 1.64 8.21 6.05
CA ALA A 146 1.72 6.93 5.37
C ALA A 146 1.72 5.80 6.42
N VAL A 147 0.88 4.78 6.23
CA VAL A 147 0.82 3.58 7.06
C VAL A 147 1.15 2.39 6.19
N ALA A 148 2.30 1.77 6.42
CA ALA A 148 2.74 0.57 5.70
C ALA A 148 2.51 -0.69 6.54
N GLU A 149 2.36 -1.84 5.89
CA GLU A 149 2.37 -3.12 6.59
C GLU A 149 3.69 -3.31 7.36
N GLU A 150 3.59 -3.75 8.62
CA GLU A 150 4.73 -4.07 9.46
C GLU A 150 5.44 -5.34 8.98
N ASN A 151 6.69 -5.19 8.54
CA ASN A 151 7.51 -6.34 8.18
C ASN A 151 7.96 -7.09 9.44
N ARG A 152 7.92 -8.42 9.40
CA ARG A 152 8.43 -9.30 10.48
C ARG A 152 9.90 -9.03 10.82
N ARG A 153 10.67 -8.52 9.86
CA ARG A 153 12.07 -8.16 10.04
C ARG A 153 12.17 -6.69 10.40
N ALA A 154 12.41 -6.38 11.68
CA ALA A 154 12.57 -5.02 12.18
C ALA A 154 13.60 -4.17 11.39
N ARG A 155 14.61 -4.81 10.78
CA ARG A 155 15.59 -4.12 9.92
C ARG A 155 14.94 -3.45 8.70
N VAL A 156 13.89 -4.02 8.13
CA VAL A 156 13.17 -3.47 6.97
C VAL A 156 12.37 -2.24 7.41
N ASN A 157 11.62 -2.35 8.51
CA ASN A 157 10.88 -1.21 9.07
C ASN A 157 11.81 -0.04 9.44
N ASN A 158 13.00 -0.34 9.99
CA ASN A 158 14.03 0.68 10.27
C ASN A 158 14.62 1.29 9.01
N PHE A 159 14.78 0.50 7.95
CA PHE A 159 15.25 0.97 6.66
C PHE A 159 14.25 1.94 6.04
N ASP A 160 12.95 1.63 6.04
CA ASP A 160 11.89 2.52 5.59
C ASP A 160 11.89 3.87 6.31
N ARG A 161 12.07 3.85 7.65
CA ARG A 161 12.23 5.07 8.44
C ARG A 161 13.47 5.87 8.04
N SER A 162 14.55 5.19 7.68
CA SER A 162 15.79 5.84 7.21
C SER A 162 15.62 6.49 5.84
N ILE A 163 14.81 5.90 4.95
CA ILE A 163 14.43 6.48 3.65
C ILE A 163 13.68 7.79 3.88
N ARG A 164 12.60 7.77 4.68
CA ARG A 164 11.86 8.99 5.07
C ARG A 164 12.79 10.06 5.65
N GLN A 165 13.64 9.69 6.60
CA GLN A 165 14.57 10.63 7.23
C GLN A 165 15.55 11.25 6.22
N SER A 166 15.96 10.48 5.22
CA SER A 166 16.84 10.96 4.15
C SER A 166 16.12 11.93 3.22
N LEU A 167 14.84 11.68 2.89
CA LEU A 167 14.00 12.62 2.12
C LEU A 167 13.81 13.96 2.84
N ILE A 168 13.57 13.90 4.16
CA ILE A 168 13.48 15.10 5.00
C ILE A 168 14.77 15.91 4.95
N LYS A 169 15.92 15.25 5.15
CA LYS A 169 17.24 15.92 5.09
C LYS A 169 17.53 16.55 3.73
N LYS A 170 17.01 15.96 2.65
CA LYS A 170 17.14 16.46 1.28
C LYS A 170 16.14 17.59 0.95
N GLY A 171 15.19 17.88 1.83
CA GLY A 171 14.12 18.85 1.60
C GLY A 171 13.02 18.35 0.65
N SER A 172 13.02 17.06 0.30
CA SER A 172 12.02 16.47 -0.61
C SER A 172 10.72 16.11 0.11
N LEU A 173 10.73 16.04 1.45
CA LEU A 173 9.58 15.73 2.28
C LEU A 173 9.59 16.59 3.56
N PRO A 174 8.47 17.18 3.98
CA PRO A 174 8.39 17.88 5.26
C PRO A 174 8.53 16.94 6.46
N GLU A 175 9.03 17.46 7.59
CA GLU A 175 9.11 16.71 8.84
C GLU A 175 7.76 16.24 9.38
N THR A 176 6.70 16.97 9.02
CA THR A 176 5.31 16.69 9.43
C THR A 176 4.72 15.46 8.77
N VAL A 177 5.26 15.00 7.63
CA VAL A 177 4.78 13.78 6.98
C VAL A 177 5.24 12.57 7.81
N GLY A 178 4.29 11.81 8.34
CA GLY A 178 4.53 10.60 9.11
C GLY A 178 4.70 9.36 8.24
N LEU A 179 5.51 8.40 8.72
CA LEU A 179 5.53 7.02 8.22
C LEU A 179 5.44 6.08 9.40
N MET A 180 4.41 5.24 9.39
CA MET A 180 4.14 4.24 10.41
C MET A 180 4.11 2.84 9.82
N HIS A 181 4.39 1.86 10.67
CA HIS A 181 4.25 0.44 10.37
C HIS A 181 3.19 -0.16 11.29
N ALA A 182 2.21 -0.84 10.71
CA ALA A 182 1.12 -1.47 11.42
C ALA A 182 0.85 -2.87 10.89
N SER A 183 0.37 -3.78 11.73
CA SER A 183 -0.11 -5.08 11.24
C SER A 183 -1.51 -4.94 10.64
N PRO A 184 -1.88 -5.73 9.61
CA PRO A 184 -3.23 -5.74 9.05
C PRO A 184 -4.32 -6.21 10.00
N GLY A 185 -3.97 -6.72 11.19
CA GLY A 185 -4.92 -7.00 12.27
C GLY A 185 -5.06 -5.87 13.29
N SER A 186 -4.26 -4.80 13.17
CA SER A 186 -4.41 -3.55 13.94
C SER A 186 -5.08 -2.45 13.14
N GLU A 187 -4.94 -2.50 11.82
CA GLU A 187 -5.47 -1.53 10.88
C GLU A 187 -5.93 -2.28 9.63
N HIS A 188 -7.24 -2.44 9.48
CA HIS A 188 -7.84 -3.22 8.41
C HIS A 188 -7.80 -2.50 7.06
N LEU A 189 -7.61 -1.17 7.05
CA LEU A 189 -7.40 -0.42 5.81
C LEU A 189 -6.13 -0.84 5.06
N LEU A 190 -5.20 -1.56 5.71
CA LEU A 190 -4.05 -2.21 5.05
C LEU A 190 -4.46 -3.36 4.11
N TRP A 191 -5.70 -3.85 4.15
CA TRP A 191 -6.16 -4.85 3.19
C TRP A 191 -6.34 -4.27 1.79
N LEU A 192 -6.67 -2.98 1.68
CA LEU A 192 -6.89 -2.30 0.41
C LEU A 192 -5.62 -2.28 -0.48
N PRO A 193 -4.45 -1.80 -0.01
CA PRO A 193 -3.25 -1.85 -0.82
C PRO A 193 -2.77 -3.28 -1.14
N ASP A 194 -3.01 -4.29 -0.28
CA ASP A 194 -2.73 -5.71 -0.61
C ASP A 194 -3.59 -6.17 -1.80
N VAL A 195 -4.88 -5.83 -1.80
CA VAL A 195 -5.79 -6.16 -2.90
C VAL A 195 -5.40 -5.43 -4.19
N VAL A 196 -5.07 -4.13 -4.11
CA VAL A 196 -4.59 -3.33 -5.26
C VAL A 196 -3.29 -3.89 -5.82
N CYS A 197 -2.32 -4.22 -4.96
CA CYS A 197 -1.07 -4.86 -5.37
C CYS A 197 -1.31 -6.20 -6.06
N SER A 198 -2.23 -7.01 -5.53
CA SER A 198 -2.59 -8.30 -6.12
C SER A 198 -3.25 -8.11 -7.50
N ALA A 199 -4.23 -7.22 -7.62
CA ALA A 199 -4.91 -6.91 -8.88
C ALA A 199 -3.91 -6.45 -9.95
N TYR A 200 -3.06 -5.48 -9.62
CA TYR A 200 -2.02 -4.98 -10.52
C TYR A 200 -1.03 -6.08 -10.94
N ARG A 201 -0.64 -6.96 -10.00
CA ARG A 201 0.23 -8.10 -10.29
C ARG A 201 -0.40 -9.06 -11.29
N GLN A 202 -1.70 -9.38 -11.17
CA GLN A 202 -2.36 -10.31 -12.08
C GLN A 202 -2.43 -9.75 -13.50
N ASP A 203 -2.78 -8.46 -13.64
CA ASP A 203 -2.82 -7.74 -14.92
C ASP A 203 -1.42 -7.73 -15.56
N LYS A 204 -0.40 -7.33 -14.80
CA LYS A 204 0.98 -7.26 -15.28
C LYS A 204 1.57 -8.60 -15.70
N LEU A 205 1.17 -9.69 -15.05
CA LEU A 205 1.60 -11.05 -15.39
C LEU A 205 0.74 -11.69 -16.50
N GLY A 206 -0.25 -10.97 -17.04
CA GLY A 206 -1.15 -11.44 -18.09
C GLY A 206 -2.01 -12.63 -17.65
N ARG A 207 -2.36 -12.69 -16.36
CA ARG A 207 -3.13 -13.79 -15.77
C ARG A 207 -4.61 -13.48 -15.71
N ASP A 208 -4.94 -12.32 -15.17
CA ASP A 208 -6.30 -11.82 -14.99
C ASP A 208 -6.26 -10.29 -14.92
N SER A 209 -6.99 -9.61 -15.80
CA SER A 209 -7.12 -8.15 -15.80
C SER A 209 -8.39 -7.66 -15.10
N GLU A 210 -9.37 -8.53 -14.84
CA GLU A 210 -10.70 -8.16 -14.35
C GLU A 210 -10.60 -7.41 -13.02
N LEU A 211 -9.79 -7.91 -12.08
CA LEU A 211 -9.54 -7.24 -10.80
C LEU A 211 -8.93 -5.85 -10.96
N PHE A 212 -8.02 -5.65 -11.94
CA PHE A 212 -7.39 -4.35 -12.12
C PHE A 212 -8.29 -3.39 -12.90
N ASP A 213 -9.16 -3.91 -13.76
CA ASP A 213 -10.14 -3.11 -14.51
C ASP A 213 -11.10 -2.37 -13.57
N GLU A 214 -11.49 -2.95 -12.43
CA GLU A 214 -12.34 -2.31 -11.39
C GLU A 214 -11.74 -1.03 -10.81
N ILE A 215 -10.42 -0.92 -10.77
CA ILE A 215 -9.70 0.21 -10.15
C ILE A 215 -8.86 1.00 -11.15
N ARG A 216 -8.97 0.70 -12.45
CA ARG A 216 -8.09 1.29 -13.46
C ARG A 216 -8.24 2.80 -13.54
N ASP A 217 -9.47 3.30 -13.45
CA ASP A 217 -9.78 4.72 -13.57
C ASP A 217 -9.42 5.56 -12.33
N LEU A 218 -9.20 4.91 -11.18
CA LEU A 218 -8.76 5.56 -9.93
C LEU A 218 -7.26 5.36 -9.63
N THR A 219 -6.51 4.76 -10.57
CA THR A 219 -5.10 4.42 -10.38
C THR A 219 -4.15 5.33 -11.17
N ASP A 220 -3.21 5.98 -10.47
CA ASP A 220 -2.01 6.62 -11.05
C ASP A 220 -0.82 5.65 -11.02
N VAL A 221 -0.37 5.18 -12.19
CA VAL A 221 0.78 4.27 -12.31
C VAL A 221 2.03 5.02 -12.76
N ARG A 222 3.06 5.02 -11.90
CA ARG A 222 4.36 5.64 -12.13
C ARG A 222 5.41 4.59 -12.39
N LYS A 223 5.95 4.57 -13.60
CA LYS A 223 6.99 3.61 -13.98
C LYS A 223 8.38 4.19 -13.72
N LEU A 224 9.21 3.42 -13.01
CA LEU A 224 10.64 3.66 -12.84
C LEU A 224 11.41 2.65 -13.71
N SER A 225 12.52 3.11 -14.29
CA SER A 225 13.39 2.37 -15.21
C SER A 225 14.82 2.29 -14.68
#